data_AF-A0A9D4IC56-F1
#
_entry.id   AF-A0A9D4IC56-F1
#
_cell.length_a   1.000
_cell.length_b   1.000
_cell.length_c   1.000
_cell.angle_alpha   90.00
_cell.angle_beta   90.00
_cell.angle_gamma   90.00
#
_symmetry.space_group_name_H-M   'P 1'
#
loop_
_entity.id
_entity.type
_entity.pdbx_description
1 polymer ?
#
loop_
_entity_poly.entity_id
_entity_poly.type
_entity_poly.pdbx_seq_one_letter_code
_entity_poly.pdbx_strand_id
1 'polypeptide(L)'
;MKFNWTSDEATTLGVTFTNNENDTVLKNILPKLQNFKNCLKSWHHQNGGIQLTNIDSFLNAIKCSWVKRYLENTNTSKWKLFYQKILKKYGDSLIFECNISNTILHEIANENIFLSDVLSAWSDATHNLETQTSSKTILWNNKDITSNNETFFYKDWFERSIKYVDQLYDYRIKDFYSFDNICYI
;
A
#
# COMPACT_ATOMS: atom_id res chain seq x y z
N MET A 1 -39.34 6.52 -18.93
CA MET A 1 -39.93 7.29 -17.82
C MET A 1 -38.94 8.39 -17.45
N LYS A 2 -39.21 9.65 -17.79
CA LYS A 2 -38.36 10.78 -17.34
C LYS A 2 -38.80 11.15 -15.93
N PHE A 3 -37.87 11.10 -14.99
CA PHE A 3 -38.12 11.55 -13.63
C PHE A 3 -38.17 13.09 -13.64
N ASN A 4 -39.35 13.67 -13.50
CA ASN A 4 -39.52 15.12 -13.42
C ASN A 4 -39.39 15.52 -11.95
N TRP A 5 -38.18 15.92 -11.56
CA TRP A 5 -37.89 16.45 -10.24
C TRP A 5 -38.46 17.88 -10.15
N THR A 6 -39.49 18.08 -9.31
CA THR A 6 -40.20 19.37 -9.18
C THR A 6 -39.78 20.18 -7.96
N SER A 7 -39.00 19.59 -7.05
CA SER A 7 -38.52 20.28 -5.85
C SER A 7 -37.25 21.07 -6.17
N ASP A 8 -37.08 22.25 -5.59
CA ASP A 8 -35.85 23.03 -5.75
C ASP A 8 -34.64 22.32 -5.11
N GLU A 9 -34.88 21.58 -4.03
CA GLU A 9 -33.89 20.73 -3.36
C GLU A 9 -34.53 19.54 -2.64
N ALA A 10 -33.72 18.50 -2.35
CA ALA A 10 -34.06 17.48 -1.36
C ALA A 10 -32.80 17.00 -0.63
N THR A 11 -32.92 16.69 0.66
CA THR A 11 -31.81 16.19 1.47
C THR A 11 -32.09 14.77 1.94
N THR A 12 -31.12 13.86 1.74
CA THR A 12 -31.19 12.49 2.26
C THR A 12 -29.78 11.97 2.57
N LEU A 13 -29.66 11.18 3.65
CA LEU A 13 -28.39 10.61 4.12
C LEU A 13 -27.24 11.64 4.28
N GLY A 14 -27.59 12.89 4.62
CA GLY A 14 -26.62 13.97 4.74
C GLY A 14 -26.06 14.47 3.41
N VAL A 15 -26.77 14.23 2.31
CA VAL A 15 -26.50 14.76 0.97
C VAL A 15 -27.71 15.57 0.49
N THR A 16 -27.48 16.83 0.12
CA THR A 16 -28.48 17.74 -0.43
C THR A 16 -28.35 17.79 -1.94
N PHE A 17 -29.41 17.38 -2.64
CA PHE A 17 -29.53 17.41 -4.08
C PHE A 17 -30.32 18.64 -4.49
N THR A 18 -29.81 19.41 -5.45
CA THR A 18 -30.45 20.61 -5.97
C THR A 18 -30.54 20.52 -7.49
N ASN A 19 -31.41 21.32 -8.10
CA ASN A 19 -31.53 21.39 -9.57
C ASN A 19 -30.28 22.01 -10.24
N ASN A 20 -29.42 22.67 -9.46
CA ASN A 20 -28.16 23.24 -9.88
C ASN A 20 -26.98 22.42 -9.33
N GLU A 21 -26.11 21.94 -10.22
CA GLU A 21 -24.94 21.14 -9.85
C GLU A 21 -23.97 21.88 -8.91
N ASN A 22 -23.74 23.17 -9.15
CA ASN A 22 -22.86 23.98 -8.31
C ASN A 22 -23.40 24.08 -6.88
N ASP A 23 -24.70 24.28 -6.73
CA ASP A 23 -25.34 24.36 -5.41
C ASP A 23 -25.29 23.01 -4.69
N THR A 24 -25.41 21.89 -5.42
CA THR A 24 -25.23 20.55 -4.86
C THR A 24 -23.81 20.39 -4.35
N VAL A 25 -22.80 20.76 -5.13
CA VAL A 25 -21.39 20.69 -4.70
C VAL A 25 -21.14 21.56 -3.48
N LEU A 26 -21.59 22.82 -3.51
CA LEU A 26 -21.37 23.78 -2.43
C LEU A 26 -22.04 23.32 -1.13
N LYS A 27 -23.32 22.92 -1.17
CA LYS A 27 -24.07 22.50 0.02
C LYS A 27 -23.55 21.19 0.62
N ASN A 28 -22.94 20.32 -0.18
CA ASN A 28 -22.43 19.04 0.31
C ASN A 28 -20.96 19.08 0.73
N ILE A 29 -20.11 19.77 -0.03
CA ILE A 29 -18.65 19.73 0.16
C ILE A 29 -18.20 20.82 1.13
N LEU A 30 -18.71 22.06 1.01
CA LEU A 30 -18.24 23.17 1.85
C LEU A 30 -18.43 22.92 3.36
N PRO A 31 -19.59 22.43 3.85
CA PRO A 31 -19.76 22.18 5.27
C PRO A 31 -18.82 21.10 5.78
N LYS A 32 -18.58 20.05 4.97
CA LYS A 32 -17.64 18.97 5.32
C LYS A 32 -16.20 19.48 5.39
N LEU A 33 -15.80 20.32 4.42
CA LEU A 33 -14.50 20.97 4.41
C LEU A 33 -14.32 21.91 5.62
N GLN A 34 -15.36 22.66 5.97
CA GLN A 34 -15.33 23.55 7.13
C GLN A 34 -15.27 22.77 8.45
N ASN A 35 -16.02 21.68 8.58
CA ASN A 35 -15.95 20.78 9.73
C ASN A 35 -14.55 20.19 9.88
N PHE A 36 -13.94 19.74 8.78
CA PHE A 36 -12.56 19.25 8.79
C PHE A 36 -11.57 20.34 9.24
N LYS A 37 -11.68 21.57 8.71
CA LYS A 37 -10.85 22.70 9.14
C LYS A 37 -11.03 23.03 10.64
N ASN A 38 -12.26 22.95 11.15
CA ASN A 38 -12.55 23.21 12.55
C ASN A 38 -11.95 22.12 13.46
N CYS A 39 -12.02 20.85 13.05
CA CYS A 39 -11.32 19.76 13.74
C CYS A 39 -9.81 19.99 13.76
N LEU A 40 -9.20 20.39 12.63
CA LEU A 40 -7.76 20.71 12.61
C LEU A 40 -7.40 21.85 13.56
N LYS A 41 -8.23 22.90 13.64
CA LYS A 41 -8.02 24.03 14.55
C LYS A 41 -8.17 23.63 16.02
N SER A 42 -9.15 22.79 16.37
CA SER A 42 -9.35 22.35 17.76
C SER A 42 -8.19 21.49 18.24
N TRP A 43 -7.62 20.66 17.35
CA TRP A 43 -6.42 19.88 17.64
C TRP A 43 -5.19 20.75 17.93
N HIS A 44 -5.16 21.99 17.45
CA HIS A 44 -4.03 22.91 17.63
C HIS A 44 -4.11 23.75 18.92
N HIS A 45 -5.29 23.95 19.52
CA HIS A 45 -5.51 25.02 20.52
C HIS A 45 -5.86 24.57 21.94
N GLN A 46 -5.77 23.29 22.27
CA GLN A 46 -5.94 22.84 23.66
C GLN A 46 -4.58 22.46 24.25
N ASN A 47 -4.17 23.18 25.30
CA ASN A 47 -2.91 23.06 26.04
C ASN A 47 -2.50 21.59 26.25
N GLY A 48 -1.58 21.08 25.42
CA GLY A 48 -1.13 19.69 25.41
C GLY A 48 -1.45 18.90 24.13
N GLY A 49 -2.11 19.50 23.13
CA GLY A 49 -2.40 18.88 21.85
C GLY A 49 -1.12 18.48 21.11
N ILE A 50 -1.11 17.27 20.54
CA ILE A 50 -0.06 16.83 19.61
C ILE A 50 0.01 17.90 18.53
N GLN A 51 1.08 18.70 18.53
CA GLN A 51 1.44 19.57 17.43
C GLN A 51 1.31 18.73 16.18
N LEU A 52 0.28 19.01 15.37
CA LEU A 52 -0.21 18.10 14.34
C LEU A 52 1.00 17.57 13.60
N THR A 53 1.35 16.31 13.91
CA THR A 53 2.52 15.66 13.34
C THR A 53 2.39 15.87 11.85
N ASN A 54 3.47 16.28 11.19
CA ASN A 54 3.54 16.54 9.75
C ASN A 54 2.44 15.73 9.02
N ILE A 55 1.52 16.41 8.34
CA ILE A 55 0.32 15.78 7.74
C ILE A 55 0.72 14.59 6.88
N ASP A 56 1.86 14.66 6.20
CA ASP A 56 2.42 13.56 5.42
C ASP A 56 2.75 12.35 6.29
N SER A 57 3.35 12.56 7.47
CA SER A 57 3.58 11.51 8.47
C SER A 57 2.28 10.91 8.99
N PHE A 58 1.23 11.71 9.20
CA PHE A 58 -0.08 11.19 9.61
C PHE A 58 -0.72 10.33 8.51
N LEU A 59 -0.69 10.80 7.26
CA LEU A 59 -1.21 10.04 6.12
C LEU A 59 -0.41 8.74 5.90
N ASN A 60 0.92 8.79 6.00
CA ASN A 60 1.77 7.62 5.92
C ASN A 60 1.50 6.63 7.06
N ALA A 61 1.22 7.11 8.28
CA ALA A 61 0.82 6.24 9.40
C ALA A 61 -0.51 5.53 9.15
N ILE A 62 -1.50 6.18 8.52
CA ILE A 62 -2.75 5.55 8.10
C ILE A 62 -2.48 4.47 7.04
N LYS A 63 -1.66 4.78 6.03
CA LYS A 63 -1.26 3.81 4.99
C LYS A 63 -0.55 2.60 5.60
N CYS A 64 0.38 2.81 6.53
CA CYS A 64 1.05 1.73 7.25
C CYS A 64 0.06 0.90 8.10
N SER A 65 -0.91 1.55 8.73
CA SER A 65 -1.97 0.87 9.48
C SER A 65 -2.86 0.02 8.57
N TRP A 66 -3.07 0.44 7.32
CA TRP A 66 -3.75 -0.36 6.31
C TRP A 66 -2.94 -1.63 5.98
N VAL A 67 -1.62 -1.52 5.82
CA VAL A 67 -0.74 -2.68 5.56
C VAL A 67 -0.82 -3.69 6.70
N LYS A 68 -0.76 -3.23 7.96
CA LYS A 68 -0.91 -4.11 9.13
C LYS A 68 -2.21 -4.91 9.10
N ARG A 69 -3.34 -4.26 8.80
CA ARG A 69 -4.64 -4.93 8.65
C ARG A 69 -4.67 -5.89 7.46
N TYR A 70 -3.98 -5.56 6.38
CA TYR A 70 -3.91 -6.42 5.20
C TYR A 70 -3.12 -7.71 5.49
N LEU A 71 -1.95 -7.59 6.15
CA LEU A 71 -1.09 -8.72 6.53
C LEU A 71 -1.67 -9.59 7.66
N GLU A 72 -2.70 -9.11 8.35
CA GLU A 72 -3.37 -9.87 9.40
C GLU A 72 -4.11 -11.10 8.82
N ASN A 73 -3.69 -12.31 9.23
CA ASN A 73 -4.21 -13.57 8.70
C ASN A 73 -5.68 -13.84 9.05
N THR A 74 -6.17 -13.28 10.16
CA THR A 74 -7.57 -13.43 10.62
C THR A 74 -8.53 -12.50 9.87
N ASN A 75 -8.01 -11.51 9.13
CA ASN A 75 -8.84 -10.55 8.41
C ASN A 75 -9.45 -11.19 7.15
N THR A 76 -10.77 -11.39 7.18
CA THR A 76 -11.59 -11.96 6.08
C THR A 76 -12.34 -10.90 5.29
N SER A 77 -11.98 -9.62 5.43
CA SER A 77 -12.69 -8.53 4.78
C SER A 77 -12.67 -8.62 3.26
N LYS A 78 -13.82 -8.38 2.61
CA LYS A 78 -13.96 -8.45 1.15
C LYS A 78 -13.01 -7.52 0.39
N TRP A 79 -12.67 -6.37 0.97
CA TRP A 79 -11.71 -5.44 0.36
C TRP A 79 -10.31 -6.07 0.24
N LYS A 80 -9.91 -6.95 1.17
CA LYS A 80 -8.60 -7.63 1.14
C LYS A 80 -8.48 -8.52 -0.11
N LEU A 81 -9.52 -9.27 -0.44
CA LEU A 81 -9.57 -10.13 -1.63
C LEU A 81 -9.32 -9.36 -2.93
N PHE A 82 -9.84 -8.13 -3.02
CA PHE A 82 -9.62 -7.26 -4.18
C PHE A 82 -8.13 -6.93 -4.35
N TYR A 83 -7.46 -6.50 -3.29
CA TYR A 83 -6.05 -6.15 -3.35
C TYR A 83 -5.14 -7.38 -3.46
N GLN A 84 -5.50 -8.52 -2.86
CA GLN A 84 -4.80 -9.78 -3.07
C GLN A 84 -4.78 -10.18 -4.53
N LYS A 85 -5.87 -9.97 -5.28
CA LYS A 85 -5.88 -10.23 -6.72
C LYS A 85 -4.83 -9.41 -7.48
N ILE A 86 -4.62 -8.15 -7.09
CA ILE A 86 -3.63 -7.25 -7.69
C ILE A 86 -2.21 -7.66 -7.26
N LEU A 87 -2.00 -7.94 -5.97
CA LEU A 87 -0.68 -8.21 -5.41
C LEU A 87 -0.19 -9.64 -5.66
N LYS A 88 -1.07 -10.57 -6.05
CA LYS A 88 -0.71 -11.97 -6.35
C LYS A 88 0.37 -12.11 -7.42
N LYS A 89 0.40 -11.22 -8.43
CA LYS A 89 1.47 -11.20 -9.44
C LYS A 89 2.85 -10.83 -8.87
N TYR A 90 2.89 -10.22 -7.69
CA TYR A 90 4.11 -9.79 -6.99
C TYR A 90 4.38 -10.59 -5.71
N GLY A 91 3.73 -11.74 -5.53
CA GLY A 91 3.92 -12.58 -4.34
C GLY A 91 3.06 -12.18 -3.13
N ASP A 92 1.96 -11.44 -3.35
CA ASP A 92 0.97 -11.07 -2.33
C ASP A 92 1.56 -10.28 -1.16
N SER A 93 1.74 -10.89 0.02
CA SER A 93 2.35 -10.23 1.18
C SER A 93 3.85 -9.96 1.03
N LEU A 94 4.53 -10.68 0.14
CA LEU A 94 5.97 -10.59 -0.09
C LEU A 94 6.43 -9.17 -0.42
N ILE A 95 5.60 -8.43 -1.15
CA ILE A 95 5.90 -7.07 -1.61
C ILE A 95 6.09 -6.07 -0.47
N PHE A 96 5.54 -6.38 0.72
CA PHE A 96 5.70 -5.56 1.93
C PHE A 96 6.95 -5.91 2.73
N GLU A 97 7.65 -6.97 2.35
CA GLU A 97 8.85 -7.43 3.04
C GLU A 97 10.12 -7.12 2.23
N CYS A 98 10.03 -7.06 0.89
CA CYS A 98 11.18 -6.79 0.03
C CYS A 98 11.53 -5.30 -0.06
N ASN A 99 12.79 -5.02 -0.41
CA ASN A 99 13.23 -3.68 -0.77
C ASN A 99 12.73 -3.30 -2.17
N ILE A 100 11.48 -2.85 -2.27
CA ILE A 100 10.78 -2.67 -3.56
C ILE A 100 11.45 -1.65 -4.48
N SER A 101 11.41 -1.90 -5.79
CA SER A 101 11.91 -0.98 -6.82
C SER A 101 10.86 0.05 -7.26
N ASN A 102 11.35 1.20 -7.75
CA ASN A 102 10.49 2.24 -8.32
C ASN A 102 9.75 1.75 -9.57
N THR A 103 10.32 0.80 -10.33
CA THR A 103 9.67 0.24 -11.52
C THR A 103 8.38 -0.48 -11.15
N ILE A 104 8.42 -1.32 -10.11
CA ILE A 104 7.21 -2.01 -9.60
C ILE A 104 6.20 -1.00 -9.05
N LEU A 105 6.64 0.03 -8.32
CA LEU A 105 5.75 1.07 -7.83
C LEU A 105 5.02 1.78 -8.98
N HIS A 106 5.69 2.06 -10.09
CA HIS A 106 5.08 2.65 -11.28
C HIS A 106 4.10 1.70 -11.98
N GLU A 107 4.43 0.42 -12.11
CA GLU A 107 3.49 -0.58 -12.66
C GLU A 107 2.22 -0.69 -11.83
N ILE A 108 2.36 -0.75 -10.50
CA ILE A 108 1.22 -0.80 -9.59
C ILE A 108 0.43 0.51 -9.67
N ALA A 109 1.09 1.67 -9.80
CA ALA A 109 0.39 2.94 -9.93
C ALA A 109 -0.54 2.99 -11.15
N ASN A 110 -0.15 2.35 -12.26
CA ASN A 110 -0.99 2.27 -13.47
C ASN A 110 -2.29 1.48 -13.24
N GLU A 111 -2.27 0.49 -12.34
CA GLU A 111 -3.46 -0.31 -11.99
C GLU A 111 -4.22 0.25 -10.78
N ASN A 112 -3.49 0.75 -9.79
CA ASN A 112 -4.01 1.20 -8.51
C ASN A 112 -3.04 2.20 -7.82
N ILE A 113 -3.29 3.48 -8.03
CA ILE A 113 -2.52 4.58 -7.43
C ILE A 113 -2.47 4.49 -5.89
N PHE A 114 -3.59 4.12 -5.25
CA PHE A 114 -3.65 3.98 -3.80
C PHE A 114 -2.70 2.89 -3.27
N LEU A 115 -2.61 1.74 -3.94
CA LEU A 115 -1.67 0.69 -3.55
C LEU A 115 -0.22 1.15 -3.70
N SER A 116 0.12 1.86 -4.78
CA SER A 116 1.47 2.39 -4.99
C SER A 116 1.85 3.35 -3.86
N ASP A 117 0.94 4.26 -3.50
CA ASP A 117 1.11 5.19 -2.37
C ASP A 117 1.30 4.48 -1.03
N VAL A 118 0.57 3.38 -0.82
CA VAL A 118 0.67 2.56 0.40
C VAL A 118 2.03 1.86 0.48
N LEU A 119 2.49 1.29 -0.64
CA LEU A 119 3.77 0.58 -0.71
C LEU A 119 4.94 1.54 -0.51
N SER A 120 4.90 2.72 -1.13
CA SER A 120 5.90 3.77 -0.91
C SER A 120 5.95 4.20 0.56
N ALA A 121 4.80 4.52 1.16
CA ALA A 121 4.73 4.92 2.57
C ALA A 121 5.21 3.81 3.53
N TRP A 122 4.92 2.55 3.22
CA TRP A 122 5.38 1.40 3.99
C TRP A 122 6.90 1.24 3.88
N SER A 123 7.43 1.29 2.65
CA SER A 123 8.87 1.20 2.41
C SER A 123 9.63 2.29 3.17
N ASP A 124 9.19 3.54 3.10
CA ASP A 124 9.83 4.65 3.84
C ASP A 124 9.84 4.41 5.36
N ALA A 125 8.77 3.80 5.90
CA ALA A 125 8.64 3.51 7.32
C ALA A 125 9.50 2.31 7.77
N THR A 126 9.71 1.31 6.91
CA THR A 126 10.45 0.09 7.25
C THR A 126 11.93 0.15 6.89
N HIS A 127 12.31 0.88 5.85
CA HIS A 127 13.69 0.95 5.35
C HIS A 127 14.68 1.53 6.36
N ASN A 128 14.20 2.32 7.32
CA ASN A 128 15.00 2.87 8.43
C ASN A 128 15.16 1.90 9.62
N LEU A 129 14.40 0.81 9.67
CA LEU A 129 14.46 -0.20 10.74
C LEU A 129 15.46 -1.32 10.42
N GLU A 130 15.92 -1.43 9.17
CA GLU A 130 16.79 -2.52 8.69
C GLU A 130 18.29 -2.34 9.03
N THR A 131 18.64 -1.48 9.98
CA THR A 131 19.99 -1.51 10.54
C THR A 131 20.15 -2.75 11.41
N GLN A 132 20.94 -3.71 10.90
CA GLN A 132 21.51 -4.89 11.60
C GLN A 132 20.63 -6.15 11.63
N THR A 133 20.70 -6.97 10.57
CA THR A 133 21.08 -8.41 10.66
C THR A 133 21.18 -9.02 9.25
N SER A 134 22.42 -9.17 8.81
CA SER A 134 22.88 -9.45 7.45
C SER A 134 22.72 -10.90 6.98
N SER A 135 21.53 -11.50 7.05
CA SER A 135 21.37 -12.88 6.53
C SER A 135 20.07 -13.21 5.81
N LYS A 136 19.08 -12.31 5.73
CA LYS A 136 17.77 -12.62 5.13
C LYS A 136 17.34 -11.62 4.07
N THR A 137 18.22 -11.32 3.12
CA THR A 137 17.86 -10.50 1.95
C THR A 137 16.83 -11.25 1.11
N ILE A 138 15.66 -10.67 0.92
CA ILE A 138 14.62 -11.24 0.05
C ILE A 138 15.06 -11.12 -1.40
N LEU A 139 14.96 -12.23 -2.14
CA LEU A 139 15.39 -12.36 -3.53
C LEU A 139 14.47 -11.61 -4.49
N TRP A 140 13.17 -11.74 -4.26
CA TRP A 140 12.13 -11.35 -5.20
C TRP A 140 11.75 -9.88 -5.11
N ASN A 141 11.42 -9.27 -6.26
CA ASN A 141 10.95 -7.88 -6.35
C ASN A 141 11.85 -6.86 -5.63
N ASN A 142 13.12 -7.20 -5.43
CA ASN A 142 14.08 -6.43 -4.66
C ASN A 142 14.91 -5.54 -5.60
N LYS A 143 14.94 -4.24 -5.35
CA LYS A 143 15.65 -3.25 -6.16
C LYS A 143 17.17 -3.48 -6.21
N ASP A 144 17.73 -4.15 -5.22
CA ASP A 144 19.15 -4.47 -5.14
C ASP A 144 19.49 -5.78 -5.87
N ILE A 145 18.48 -6.54 -6.33
CA ILE A 145 18.63 -7.82 -7.01
C ILE A 145 17.88 -7.77 -8.34
N THR A 146 18.63 -7.50 -9.40
CA THR A 146 18.06 -7.31 -10.75
C THR A 146 18.74 -8.22 -11.76
N SER A 147 17.98 -8.67 -12.76
CA SER A 147 18.49 -9.29 -13.97
C SER A 147 18.24 -8.33 -15.13
N ASN A 148 19.27 -7.97 -15.90
CA ASN A 148 19.16 -6.96 -16.97
C ASN A 148 18.55 -5.62 -16.52
N ASN A 149 18.88 -5.16 -15.30
CA ASN A 149 18.31 -3.96 -14.65
C ASN A 149 16.80 -4.03 -14.34
N GLU A 150 16.18 -5.21 -14.45
CA GLU A 150 14.80 -5.45 -14.09
C GLU A 150 14.71 -6.36 -12.86
N THR A 151 13.77 -6.05 -11.96
CA THR A 151 13.42 -6.93 -10.85
C THR A 151 12.61 -8.12 -11.35
N PHE A 152 12.69 -9.26 -10.65
CA PHE A 152 12.00 -10.48 -11.06
C PHE A 152 11.29 -11.17 -9.90
N PHE A 153 10.30 -11.98 -10.25
CA PHE A 153 9.56 -12.85 -9.34
C PHE A 153 9.24 -14.18 -10.00
N TYR A 154 9.84 -15.27 -9.49
CA TYR A 154 9.53 -16.63 -9.94
C TYR A 154 8.58 -17.31 -8.97
N LYS A 155 7.31 -17.35 -9.37
CA LYS A 155 6.21 -17.90 -8.56
C LYS A 155 6.49 -19.33 -8.11
N ASP A 156 6.98 -20.20 -9.00
CA ASP A 156 7.20 -21.61 -8.70
C ASP A 156 8.28 -21.82 -7.62
N TRP A 157 9.33 -20.99 -7.62
CA TRP A 157 10.37 -21.04 -6.60
C TRP A 157 9.87 -20.49 -5.26
N PHE A 158 9.09 -19.41 -5.31
CA PHE A 158 8.48 -18.84 -4.12
C PHE A 158 7.51 -19.83 -3.45
N GLU A 159 6.72 -20.56 -4.24
CA GLU A 159 5.81 -21.60 -3.74
C GLU A 159 6.56 -22.80 -3.13
N ARG A 160 7.83 -23.03 -3.53
CA ARG A 160 8.76 -23.98 -2.89
C ARG A 160 9.48 -23.40 -1.66
N SER A 161 9.04 -22.25 -1.15
CA SER A 161 9.64 -21.56 0.01
C SER A 161 11.07 -21.06 -0.20
N ILE A 162 11.50 -20.88 -1.46
CA ILE A 162 12.73 -20.17 -1.81
C ILE A 162 12.41 -18.67 -1.85
N LYS A 163 12.88 -17.93 -0.86
CA LYS A 163 12.55 -16.51 -0.63
C LYS A 163 13.80 -15.65 -0.46
N TYR A 164 14.86 -16.18 0.11
CA TYR A 164 16.03 -15.43 0.54
C TYR A 164 17.28 -15.82 -0.26
N VAL A 165 18.22 -14.88 -0.39
CA VAL A 165 19.49 -15.11 -1.12
C VAL A 165 20.34 -16.19 -0.46
N ASP A 166 20.34 -16.27 0.87
CA ASP A 166 21.09 -17.28 1.63
C ASP A 166 20.68 -18.72 1.31
N GLN A 167 19.42 -18.94 0.90
CA GLN A 167 18.91 -20.25 0.47
C GLN A 167 19.50 -20.71 -0.87
N LEU A 168 20.09 -19.79 -1.65
CA LEU A 168 20.77 -20.13 -2.90
C LEU A 168 22.24 -20.52 -2.69
N TYR A 169 22.77 -20.36 -1.47
CA TYR A 169 24.17 -20.63 -1.14
C TYR A 169 24.32 -22.00 -0.48
N ASP A 170 25.18 -22.86 -1.04
CA ASP A 170 25.55 -24.13 -0.43
C ASP A 170 26.82 -23.97 0.41
N TYR A 171 26.62 -23.92 1.73
CA TYR A 171 27.70 -23.80 2.72
C TYR A 171 28.71 -24.96 2.70
N ARG A 172 28.35 -26.12 2.14
CA ARG A 172 29.25 -27.30 2.09
C ARG A 172 30.33 -27.12 1.03
N ILE A 173 29.93 -26.62 -0.14
CA ILE A 173 30.83 -26.36 -1.27
C ILE A 173 31.32 -24.91 -1.30
N LYS A 174 30.76 -24.05 -0.45
CA LYS A 174 31.03 -22.60 -0.34
C LYS A 174 30.75 -21.84 -1.64
N ASP A 175 29.71 -22.26 -2.37
CA ASP A 175 29.33 -21.67 -3.65
C ASP A 175 27.81 -21.60 -3.79
N PHE A 176 27.33 -20.77 -4.73
CA PHE A 176 25.92 -20.71 -5.08
C PHE A 176 25.52 -21.90 -5.95
N TYR A 177 24.28 -22.36 -5.82
CA TYR A 177 23.75 -23.35 -6.75
C TYR A 177 23.69 -22.76 -8.17
N SER A 178 24.14 -23.53 -9.15
CA SER A 178 23.87 -23.23 -10.56
C SER A 178 22.38 -23.34 -10.86
N PHE A 179 21.91 -22.66 -11.91
CA PHE A 179 20.52 -22.76 -12.35
C PHE A 179 20.09 -24.23 -12.54
N ASP A 180 20.94 -25.06 -13.16
CA ASP A 180 20.69 -26.48 -13.36
C ASP A 180 20.46 -27.23 -12.05
N ASN A 181 21.18 -26.87 -10.98
CA ASN A 181 21.03 -27.51 -9.68
C ASN A 181 19.77 -27.07 -8.94
N ILE A 182 19.31 -25.83 -9.15
CA ILE A 182 18.11 -25.30 -8.47
C ILE A 182 16.83 -25.75 -9.18
N CYS A 183 16.84 -25.94 -10.50
CA CYS A 183 15.65 -26.36 -11.25
C CYS A 183 15.07 -27.72 -10.85
N TYR A 184 15.84 -28.57 -10.16
CA TYR A 184 15.40 -29.89 -9.69
C TYR A 184 15.01 -29.92 -8.19
N ILE A 185 15.09 -28.80 -7.48
CA ILE A 185 14.63 -28.63 -6.09
C ILE A 185 13.15 -28.24 -6.08
#